data_AF-A0A182DZL8-F1
#
_entry.id   AF-A0A182DZL8-F1
#
_cell.length_a   1.000
_cell.length_b   1.000
_cell.length_c   1.000
_cell.angle_alpha   90.00
_cell.angle_beta   90.00
_cell.angle_gamma   90.00
#
_symmetry.space_group_name_H-M   'P 1'
#
loop_
_entity.id
_entity.type
_entity.pdbx_description
1 polymer ?
#
loop_
_entity_poly.entity_id
_entity_poly.type
_entity_poly.pdbx_seq_one_letter_code
_entity_poly.pdbx_strand_id
1 'polypeptide(L)'
;MISFTTKISRTTFSSKRVRIPDGPSLQDFIETDNPNDAMERYRIQMKLEANAKRLRLPPWLKRTIPSMDNTNFTHLKKQVKKLKLATVCEEARCPNIEECWSGSKDVPSTATIMLMGDTCTRGCNNTSRTQPRSM
;
A
#
# COMPACT_ATOMS: atom_id res chain seq x y z
N MET A 1 -21.97 -11.03 -40.94
CA MET A 1 -21.98 -11.09 -39.47
C MET A 1 -20.76 -11.87 -39.02
N ILE A 2 -19.69 -11.18 -38.60
CA ILE A 2 -18.45 -11.82 -38.14
C ILE A 2 -18.55 -11.92 -36.62
N SER A 3 -18.71 -13.14 -36.11
CA SER A 3 -18.79 -13.42 -34.68
C SER A 3 -17.37 -13.52 -34.10
N PHE A 4 -16.94 -12.50 -33.37
CA PHE A 4 -15.69 -12.52 -32.63
C PHE A 4 -15.91 -13.19 -31.28
N THR A 5 -15.53 -14.46 -31.16
CA THR A 5 -15.45 -15.14 -29.86
C THR A 5 -14.11 -14.78 -29.20
N THR A 6 -14.09 -13.68 -28.43
CA THR A 6 -12.95 -13.40 -27.54
C THR A 6 -12.93 -14.43 -26.42
N LYS A 7 -12.03 -15.42 -26.52
CA LYS A 7 -11.70 -16.33 -25.41
C LYS A 7 -11.01 -15.51 -24.32
N ILE A 8 -11.77 -15.14 -23.28
CA ILE A 8 -11.21 -14.61 -22.04
C ILE A 8 -10.46 -15.77 -21.38
N SER A 9 -9.13 -15.74 -21.47
CA SER A 9 -8.27 -16.67 -20.74
C SER A 9 -8.36 -16.30 -19.26
N ARG A 10 -9.12 -17.07 -18.48
CA ARG A 10 -9.08 -17.01 -17.02
C ARG A 10 -7.68 -17.43 -16.60
N THR A 11 -6.86 -16.48 -16.17
CA THR A 11 -5.61 -16.77 -15.49
C THR A 11 -5.95 -17.57 -14.24
N THR A 12 -5.63 -18.86 -14.23
CA THR A 12 -5.80 -19.71 -13.05
C THR A 12 -4.91 -19.14 -11.94
N PHE A 13 -5.55 -18.74 -10.85
CA PHE A 13 -4.89 -18.23 -9.66
C PHE A 13 -3.88 -19.27 -9.17
N SER A 14 -2.60 -18.96 -9.29
CA SER A 14 -1.49 -19.87 -9.02
C SER A 14 -1.58 -20.47 -7.61
N SER A 15 -1.64 -21.81 -7.55
CA SER A 15 -1.76 -22.64 -6.33
C SER A 15 -0.53 -22.56 -5.38
N LYS A 16 0.48 -21.74 -5.70
CA LYS A 16 1.73 -21.60 -4.94
C LYS A 16 1.75 -20.38 -4.02
N ARG A 17 0.66 -20.12 -3.28
CA ARG A 17 0.69 -19.14 -2.18
C ARG A 17 0.85 -19.88 -0.86
N VAL A 18 1.89 -19.55 -0.11
CA VAL A 18 2.05 -19.98 1.29
C VAL A 18 0.76 -19.58 2.03
N ARG A 19 0.05 -20.55 2.63
CA ARG A 19 -1.09 -20.24 3.50
C ARG A 19 -0.56 -19.38 4.64
N ILE A 20 -1.04 -18.15 4.69
CA ILE A 20 -0.86 -17.31 5.88
C ILE A 20 -1.53 -18.09 7.01
N PRO A 21 -0.88 -18.26 8.19
CA PRO A 21 -1.50 -18.93 9.32
C PRO A 21 -2.89 -18.35 9.57
N ASP A 22 -3.85 -19.22 9.89
CA ASP A 22 -5.27 -18.91 9.94
C ASP A 22 -5.53 -17.66 10.80
N GLY A 23 -5.69 -16.53 10.10
CA GLY A 23 -6.10 -15.26 10.70
C GLY A 23 -7.61 -15.18 10.82
N PRO A 24 -8.14 -14.13 11.47
CA PRO A 24 -9.58 -13.93 11.56
C PRO A 24 -10.21 -13.91 10.18
N SER A 25 -11.23 -14.75 10.01
CA SER A 25 -12.07 -14.79 8.81
C SER A 25 -13.05 -13.62 8.82
N LEU A 26 -13.66 -13.31 7.68
CA LEU A 26 -14.70 -12.28 7.62
C LEU A 26 -15.86 -12.58 8.58
N GLN A 27 -16.22 -13.86 8.74
CA GLN A 27 -17.24 -14.32 9.69
C GLN A 27 -16.91 -13.93 11.13
N ASP A 28 -15.64 -14.04 11.55
CA ASP A 28 -15.22 -13.67 12.90
C ASP A 28 -15.45 -12.17 13.19
N PHE A 29 -15.45 -11.31 12.17
CA PHE A 29 -15.74 -9.87 12.34
C PHE A 29 -17.24 -9.56 12.34
N ILE A 30 -18.06 -10.38 11.69
CA ILE A 30 -19.51 -10.19 11.60
C ILE A 30 -20.21 -10.77 12.83
N GLU A 31 -19.70 -11.89 13.36
CA GLU A 31 -20.30 -12.63 14.47
C GLU A 31 -19.85 -12.13 15.86
N THR A 32 -18.75 -11.37 15.93
CA THR A 32 -18.22 -10.92 17.23
C THR A 32 -18.91 -9.62 17.67
N ASP A 33 -19.89 -9.74 18.59
CA ASP A 33 -20.50 -8.58 19.27
C ASP A 33 -19.57 -7.91 20.29
N ASN A 34 -18.58 -8.64 20.83
CA ASN A 34 -17.64 -8.14 21.85
C ASN A 34 -16.18 -8.19 21.34
N PRO A 35 -15.52 -7.04 21.12
CA PRO A 35 -14.17 -6.97 20.55
C PRO A 35 -13.09 -7.68 21.38
N ASN A 36 -13.34 -7.96 22.67
CA ASN A 36 -12.40 -8.68 23.52
C ASN A 36 -12.32 -10.18 23.18
N ASP A 37 -13.39 -10.75 22.64
CA ASP A 37 -13.48 -12.20 22.37
C ASP A 37 -12.58 -12.61 21.19
N ALA A 38 -12.54 -11.77 20.14
CA ALA A 38 -11.60 -11.92 19.04
C ALA A 38 -10.14 -11.71 19.49
N MET A 39 -9.90 -10.85 20.47
CA MET A 39 -8.56 -10.52 20.95
C MET A 39 -7.92 -11.71 21.67
N GLU A 40 -8.70 -12.47 22.46
CA GLU A 40 -8.25 -13.70 23.13
C GLU A 40 -8.01 -14.83 22.13
N ARG A 41 -8.95 -15.07 21.20
CA ARG A 41 -8.83 -16.14 20.18
C ARG A 41 -7.55 -16.03 19.35
N TYR A 42 -7.20 -14.83 18.94
CA TYR A 42 -6.05 -14.58 18.06
C TYR A 42 -4.82 -14.03 18.79
N ARG A 43 -4.86 -13.88 20.12
CA ARG A 43 -3.78 -13.31 20.96
C ARG A 43 -3.23 -12.00 20.38
N ILE A 44 -4.11 -11.14 19.88
CA ILE A 44 -3.72 -9.89 19.20
C ILE A 44 -3.40 -8.84 20.25
N GLN A 45 -2.12 -8.47 20.38
CA GLN A 45 -1.71 -7.34 21.20
C GLN A 45 -1.85 -6.04 20.42
N MET A 46 -2.96 -5.31 20.62
CA MET A 46 -3.25 -4.05 19.93
C MET A 46 -2.32 -2.89 20.35
N LYS A 47 -1.67 -2.99 21.51
CA LYS A 47 -0.84 -1.93 22.08
C LYS A 47 0.60 -2.40 22.23
N LEU A 48 1.52 -1.68 21.59
CA LEU A 48 2.95 -1.81 21.87
C LEU A 48 3.18 -1.28 23.30
N GLU A 49 3.70 -2.13 24.20
CA GLU A 49 4.05 -1.68 25.55
C GLU A 49 5.13 -0.60 25.48
N ALA A 50 5.13 0.33 26.44
CA ALA A 50 5.97 1.53 26.41
C ALA A 50 7.49 1.26 26.33
N ASN A 51 7.91 0.02 26.66
CA ASN A 51 9.30 -0.44 26.59
C ASN A 51 9.51 -1.62 25.61
N ALA A 52 8.48 -1.98 24.84
CA ALA A 52 8.57 -3.08 23.88
C ALA A 52 9.33 -2.62 22.63
N LYS A 53 10.33 -3.41 22.23
CA LYS A 53 11.09 -3.22 21.01
C LYS A 53 10.14 -3.30 19.81
N ARG A 54 10.19 -2.31 18.90
CA ARG A 54 9.40 -2.33 17.65
C ARG A 54 9.58 -3.67 16.94
N LEU A 55 8.46 -4.34 16.67
CA LEU A 55 8.45 -5.60 15.92
C LEU A 55 9.06 -5.37 14.54
N ARG A 56 9.92 -6.29 14.11
CA ARG A 56 10.52 -6.23 12.78
C ARG A 56 9.46 -6.56 11.73
N LEU A 57 9.55 -5.90 10.58
CA LEU A 57 8.70 -6.22 9.44
C LEU A 57 8.87 -7.70 9.05
N PRO A 58 7.78 -8.47 8.91
CA PRO A 58 7.86 -9.87 8.50
C PRO A 58 8.51 -10.03 7.12
N PRO A 59 9.20 -11.16 6.84
CA PRO A 59 9.89 -11.36 5.57
C PRO A 59 8.98 -11.25 4.34
N TRP A 60 7.74 -11.72 4.42
CA TRP A 60 6.77 -11.68 3.32
C TRP A 60 6.23 -10.28 2.99
N LEU A 61 6.36 -9.33 3.93
CA LEU A 61 5.95 -7.94 3.73
C LEU A 61 7.13 -7.05 3.29
N LYS A 62 8.36 -7.57 3.38
CA LYS A 62 9.55 -6.88 2.86
C LYS A 62 9.56 -6.96 1.35
N ARG A 63 9.69 -5.81 0.70
CA ARG A 63 9.94 -5.69 -0.73
C ARG A 63 11.35 -5.19 -0.97
N THR A 64 12.01 -5.75 -1.98
CA THR A 64 13.23 -5.19 -2.55
C THR A 64 12.88 -3.98 -3.41
N ILE A 65 13.45 -2.82 -3.09
CA ILE A 65 13.32 -1.63 -3.92
C ILE A 65 14.17 -1.88 -5.19
N PRO A 66 13.56 -1.98 -6.39
CA PRO A 66 14.31 -2.12 -7.63
C PRO A 66 15.16 -0.86 -7.86
N SER A 67 16.28 -0.95 -8.57
CA SER A 67 17.10 0.22 -8.89
C SER A 67 16.26 1.32 -9.56
N MET A 68 16.40 2.55 -9.06
CA MET A 68 15.76 3.78 -9.55
C MET A 68 16.19 4.21 -10.98
N ASP A 69 16.87 3.33 -11.73
CA ASP A 69 17.43 3.64 -13.05
C ASP A 69 16.39 3.59 -14.18
N ASN A 70 15.11 3.55 -13.86
CA ASN A 70 14.04 3.60 -14.83
C ASN A 70 13.85 5.04 -15.36
N THR A 71 13.84 5.19 -16.69
CA THR A 71 13.65 6.46 -17.38
C THR A 71 12.30 7.10 -17.07
N ASN A 72 11.22 6.32 -16.98
CA ASN A 72 9.87 6.78 -16.68
C ASN A 72 9.76 7.30 -15.24
N PHE A 73 10.34 6.60 -14.28
CA PHE A 73 10.37 7.04 -12.89
C PHE A 73 11.03 8.42 -12.77
N THR A 74 12.21 8.58 -13.38
CA THR A 74 12.95 9.84 -13.37
C THR A 74 12.18 10.95 -14.08
N HIS A 75 11.50 10.63 -15.18
CA HIS A 75 10.66 11.58 -15.92
C HIS A 75 9.48 12.07 -15.08
N LEU A 76 8.69 11.17 -14.49
CA LEU A 76 7.55 11.50 -13.63
C LEU A 76 7.99 12.30 -12.40
N LYS A 77 9.08 11.88 -11.75
CA LYS A 77 9.67 12.61 -10.62
C LYS A 77 10.03 14.05 -10.99
N LYS A 78 10.63 14.25 -12.17
CA LYS A 78 10.95 15.59 -12.69
C LYS A 78 9.68 16.39 -12.98
N GLN A 79 8.65 15.78 -13.57
CA GLN A 79 7.40 16.46 -13.89
C GLN A 79 6.65 16.91 -12.63
N VAL A 80 6.48 16.02 -11.65
CA VAL A 80 5.83 16.32 -10.37
C VAL A 80 6.53 17.49 -9.67
N LYS A 81 7.88 17.44 -9.61
CA LYS A 81 8.68 18.52 -9.02
C LYS A 81 8.59 19.83 -9.81
N LYS A 82 8.63 19.77 -11.15
CA LYS A 82 8.54 20.95 -12.03
C LYS A 82 7.18 21.64 -11.90
N LEU A 83 6.10 20.87 -11.82
CA LEU A 83 4.73 21.36 -11.70
C LEU A 83 4.33 21.69 -10.25
N LYS A 84 5.23 21.47 -9.27
CA LYS A 84 4.99 21.68 -7.83
C LYS A 84 3.74 20.95 -7.34
N LEU A 85 3.53 19.72 -7.82
CA LEU A 85 2.39 18.89 -7.43
C LEU A 85 2.73 18.05 -6.20
N ALA A 86 1.80 17.92 -5.27
CA ALA A 86 1.92 17.00 -4.14
C ALA A 86 1.38 15.62 -4.54
N THR A 87 2.03 14.53 -4.11
CA THR A 87 1.58 13.16 -4.42
C THR A 87 1.54 12.30 -3.17
N VAL A 88 0.50 11.47 -3.04
CA VAL A 88 0.43 10.52 -1.91
C VAL A 88 1.59 9.51 -1.96
N CYS A 89 2.11 9.22 -3.16
CA CYS A 89 3.24 8.33 -3.36
C CYS A 89 4.47 8.78 -2.56
N GLU A 90 4.83 10.06 -2.66
CA GLU A 90 5.96 10.64 -1.92
C GLU A 90 5.59 10.92 -0.46
N GLU A 91 4.40 11.46 -0.21
CA GLU A 91 4.03 11.88 1.15
C GLU A 91 3.80 10.72 2.11
N ALA A 92 3.17 9.64 1.64
CA ALA A 92 2.96 8.42 2.42
C ALA A 92 4.22 7.53 2.49
N ARG A 93 5.33 7.90 1.83
CA ARG A 93 6.50 7.03 1.64
C ARG A 93 6.09 5.65 1.10
N CYS A 94 5.26 5.66 0.06
CA CYS A 94 4.65 4.44 -0.46
C CYS A 94 5.73 3.43 -0.89
N PRO A 95 5.73 2.19 -0.38
CA PRO A 95 6.73 1.18 -0.73
C PRO A 95 6.64 0.72 -2.19
N ASN A 96 5.55 1.08 -2.90
CA ASN A 96 5.29 0.72 -4.29
C ASN A 96 5.55 1.88 -5.27
N ILE A 97 6.12 3.00 -4.82
CA ILE A 97 6.34 4.19 -5.66
C ILE A 97 7.12 3.87 -6.94
N GLU A 98 8.14 3.00 -6.83
CA GLU A 98 8.97 2.59 -7.97
C GLU A 98 8.15 1.89 -9.06
N GLU A 99 7.26 0.96 -8.68
CA GLU A 99 6.44 0.21 -9.62
C GLU A 99 5.36 1.10 -10.25
N CYS A 100 4.69 1.93 -9.43
CA CYS A 100 3.66 2.84 -9.92
C CYS A 100 4.24 3.84 -10.92
N TRP A 101 5.36 4.49 -10.60
CA TRP A 101 5.91 5.57 -11.42
C TRP A 101 6.73 5.06 -12.62
N SER A 102 7.36 3.89 -12.51
CA SER A 102 8.05 3.28 -13.64
C SER A 102 7.07 2.77 -14.70
N GLY A 103 5.93 2.21 -14.27
CA GLY A 103 5.07 1.41 -15.14
C GLY A 103 5.75 0.10 -15.59
N SER A 104 5.06 -0.66 -16.41
CA SER A 104 5.55 -1.87 -17.08
C SER A 104 5.14 -1.85 -18.56
N LYS A 105 5.50 -2.90 -19.32
CA LYS A 105 5.09 -2.98 -20.74
C LYS A 105 3.57 -3.00 -20.92
N ASP A 106 2.86 -3.53 -19.93
CA ASP A 106 1.40 -3.70 -19.97
C ASP A 106 0.66 -2.69 -19.09
N VAL A 107 1.38 -1.93 -18.25
CA VAL A 107 0.80 -1.00 -17.27
C VAL A 107 1.44 0.39 -17.41
N PRO A 108 0.65 1.44 -17.67
CA PRO A 108 1.20 2.78 -17.80
C PRO A 108 1.76 3.29 -16.47
N SER A 109 2.73 4.20 -16.58
CA SER A 109 3.23 4.94 -15.43
C SER A 109 2.11 5.76 -14.79
N THR A 110 1.92 5.57 -13.48
CA THR A 110 0.76 6.05 -12.72
C THR A 110 1.21 6.80 -11.47
N ALA A 111 0.61 7.96 -11.21
CA ALA A 111 0.80 8.72 -9.98
C ALA A 111 -0.54 9.21 -9.43
N THR A 112 -0.66 9.24 -8.11
CA THR A 112 -1.84 9.78 -7.42
C THR A 112 -1.50 11.13 -6.83
N ILE A 113 -2.06 12.17 -7.45
CA ILE A 113 -1.84 13.58 -7.10
C ILE A 113 -2.82 13.99 -6.00
N MET A 114 -2.35 14.80 -5.06
CA MET A 114 -3.16 15.43 -4.04
C MET A 114 -3.52 16.85 -4.47
N LEU A 115 -4.81 17.14 -4.55
CA LEU A 115 -5.32 18.41 -5.09
C LEU A 115 -5.12 19.60 -4.14
N MET A 116 -5.30 19.39 -2.85
CA MET A 116 -5.25 20.45 -1.82
C MET A 116 -3.85 20.63 -1.21
N GLY A 117 -2.81 20.21 -1.92
CA GLY A 117 -1.44 20.25 -1.43
C GLY A 117 -1.09 19.07 -0.52
N ASP A 118 -0.09 19.28 0.32
CA ASP A 118 0.58 18.24 1.10
C ASP A 118 0.18 18.18 2.58
N THR A 119 -0.69 19.09 3.02
CA THR A 119 -1.06 19.27 4.41
C THR A 119 -2.50 18.81 4.64
N CYS A 120 -2.65 17.80 5.48
CA CYS A 120 -3.96 17.33 5.93
C CYS A 120 -4.25 17.88 7.33
N THR A 121 -5.45 18.44 7.54
CA THR A 121 -5.88 18.95 8.85
C THR A 121 -6.45 17.86 9.76
N ARG A 122 -6.58 16.61 9.26
CA ARG A 122 -7.04 15.46 10.04
C ARG A 122 -5.87 14.79 10.75
N GLY A 123 -6.00 14.57 12.05
CA GLY A 123 -5.03 13.88 12.90
C GLY A 123 -5.08 12.35 12.78
N CYS A 124 -4.93 11.81 11.57
CA CYS A 124 -4.97 10.35 11.37
C CYS A 124 -3.71 9.68 11.92
N ASN A 125 -3.88 8.79 12.92
CA ASN A 125 -2.80 8.11 13.65
C ASN A 125 -1.79 7.34 12.75
N ASN A 126 -2.22 6.91 11.56
CA ASN A 126 -1.44 6.06 10.65
C ASN A 126 -0.88 6.80 9.42
N THR A 127 -0.91 8.14 9.41
CA THR A 127 -0.44 8.94 8.27
C THR A 127 0.89 9.64 8.59
N SER A 128 1.83 9.60 7.64
CA SER A 128 3.20 10.09 7.75
C SER A 128 3.35 11.62 7.83
N ARG A 129 2.32 12.38 7.43
CA ARG A 129 2.29 13.84 7.54
C ARG A 129 1.12 14.31 8.40
N THR A 130 1.40 14.46 9.68
CA THR A 130 0.62 15.28 10.60
C THR A 130 1.59 16.27 11.22
N GLN A 131 1.90 17.36 10.51
CA GLN A 131 2.23 18.72 10.99
C GLN A 131 2.54 19.60 9.77
N PRO A 132 2.16 20.90 9.76
CA PRO A 132 2.64 21.82 8.73
C PRO A 132 4.17 21.82 8.78
N ARG A 133 4.84 21.75 7.62
CA ARG A 133 6.27 22.12 7.57
C ARG A 133 6.33 23.56 8.05
N SER A 134 6.77 23.77 9.29
CA SER A 134 7.07 25.09 9.80
C SER A 134 8.00 25.77 8.79
N MET A 135 7.55 26.91 8.25
CA MET A 135 8.47 27.93 7.76
C MET A 135 9.37 28.38 8.92
#